data_AF-A0A4R4IA47-F1
#
_entry.id   AF-A0A4R4IA47-F1
#
_cell.length_a   1.000
_cell.length_b   1.000
_cell.length_c   1.000
_cell.angle_alpha   90.00
_cell.angle_beta   90.00
_cell.angle_gamma   90.00
#
_symmetry.space_group_name_H-M   'P 1'
#
loop_
_entity.id
_entity.type
_entity.pdbx_description
1 polymer ?
#
loop_
_entity_poly.entity_id
_entity_poly.type
_entity_poly.pdbx_seq_one_letter_code
_entity_poly.pdbx_strand_id
1 'polypeptide(L)'
;MARSRWTCVVMLCASFAAAAAKDEARTKVIVLGVDHAGQLVAPADSPAHLAAFLARADPDAICIERSPEEFARNSYYEFTYEIQDVAVPFARENGIVLCPVDWQPSAEDARLGFDLDLSSVPEVRPESGYQQFLSFAEPAQLRRTLFHADNPDNTQRIVHWATTPAVKAEHDLPRRMYLYRTFLQAKRLASAAKARPGSTVVLIVGEFHKRDIESILSTDAGIEIVQPSALGNPTRSELAAAWRRDHYAAIATFNLLGVQADTGNIDHEYVGNALISLEKHGQTPETRLLQARAALLAGRMGAAEAIDVYQRVAQQAGTAAFTWTGVQDRTRLDSYFDPFGNLTVRQRALLEVARERARLGDADQSDLRRKISSELSTRQAIQLAAYWDRYISGSGQTGG
;
A
#
# COMPACT_ATOMS: atom_id res chain seq x y z
N MET A 1 -44.10 -36.88 -65.90
CA MET A 1 -42.66 -37.08 -65.66
C MET A 1 -42.16 -35.99 -64.73
N ALA A 2 -41.45 -36.41 -63.68
CA ALA A 2 -41.06 -35.62 -62.51
C ALA A 2 -39.86 -34.69 -62.75
N ARG A 3 -39.71 -33.69 -61.87
CA ARG A 3 -38.49 -32.96 -61.39
C ARG A 3 -38.91 -31.53 -61.01
N SER A 4 -38.43 -30.85 -59.97
CA SER A 4 -37.38 -31.09 -58.99
C SER A 4 -37.63 -30.10 -57.83
N ARG A 5 -37.60 -30.56 -56.59
CA ARG A 5 -37.27 -29.74 -55.42
C ARG A 5 -35.89 -30.19 -54.98
N TRP A 6 -35.11 -29.28 -54.40
CA TRP A 6 -34.14 -29.48 -53.30
C TRP A 6 -32.97 -28.51 -53.45
N THR A 7 -32.94 -27.48 -52.61
CA THR A 7 -31.70 -26.99 -52.00
C THR A 7 -32.00 -26.17 -50.75
N CYS A 8 -31.03 -26.17 -49.82
CA CYS A 8 -30.89 -25.35 -48.61
C CYS A 8 -31.37 -25.96 -47.28
N VAL A 9 -30.57 -26.89 -46.74
CA VAL A 9 -30.36 -27.03 -45.28
C VAL A 9 -28.89 -27.36 -45.01
N VAL A 10 -28.01 -26.35 -45.01
CA VAL A 10 -26.67 -26.43 -44.38
C VAL A 10 -26.31 -25.04 -43.87
N MET A 11 -26.94 -24.57 -42.79
CA MET A 11 -26.46 -23.39 -42.06
C MET A 11 -27.08 -23.26 -40.64
N LEU A 12 -27.16 -24.35 -39.86
CA LEU A 12 -27.68 -24.28 -38.49
C LEU A 12 -26.86 -24.99 -37.40
N CYS A 13 -25.75 -25.67 -37.74
CA CYS A 13 -25.01 -26.45 -36.74
C CYS A 13 -23.82 -25.73 -36.09
N ALA A 14 -23.39 -24.57 -36.59
CA ALA A 14 -22.22 -23.87 -36.04
C ALA A 14 -22.55 -23.01 -34.79
N SER A 15 -23.80 -22.64 -34.57
CA SER A 15 -24.19 -21.71 -33.49
C SER A 15 -24.43 -22.38 -32.13
N PHE A 16 -24.57 -23.71 -32.09
CA PHE A 16 -24.84 -24.45 -30.84
C PHE A 16 -23.57 -24.89 -30.09
N ALA A 17 -22.43 -25.00 -30.78
CA ALA A 17 -21.16 -25.40 -30.14
C ALA A 17 -20.54 -24.29 -29.27
N ALA A 18 -20.73 -23.01 -29.63
CA ALA A 18 -20.22 -21.88 -28.86
C ALA A 18 -21.01 -21.61 -27.57
N ALA A 19 -22.28 -22.04 -27.50
CA ALA A 19 -23.11 -21.91 -26.30
C ALA A 19 -22.79 -22.99 -25.25
N ALA A 20 -22.43 -24.21 -25.69
CA ALA A 20 -22.08 -25.31 -24.77
C ALA A 20 -20.70 -25.16 -24.12
N ALA A 21 -19.73 -24.51 -24.80
CA ALA A 21 -18.39 -24.27 -24.23
C ALA A 21 -18.36 -23.23 -23.10
N LYS A 22 -19.43 -22.43 -22.95
CA LYS A 22 -19.54 -21.42 -21.89
C LYS A 22 -19.96 -22.00 -20.53
N ASP A 23 -20.57 -23.18 -20.51
CA ASP A 23 -21.07 -23.82 -19.28
C ASP A 23 -20.01 -24.63 -18.51
N GLU A 24 -18.78 -24.78 -19.04
CA GLU A 24 -17.68 -25.51 -18.38
C GLU A 24 -16.40 -24.71 -18.14
N ALA A 25 -16.33 -23.44 -18.56
CA ALA A 25 -15.09 -22.67 -18.43
C ALA A 25 -14.88 -22.20 -16.98
N ARG A 26 -13.96 -22.87 -16.26
CA ARG A 26 -13.54 -22.45 -14.91
C ARG A 26 -12.95 -21.04 -14.93
N THR A 27 -13.25 -20.26 -13.91
CA THR A 27 -12.62 -18.95 -13.70
C THR A 27 -11.26 -19.15 -13.05
N LYS A 28 -10.21 -18.58 -13.62
CA LYS A 28 -8.89 -18.54 -12.98
C LYS A 28 -8.89 -17.51 -11.88
N VAL A 29 -8.58 -17.93 -10.66
CA VAL A 29 -8.49 -17.05 -9.49
C VAL A 29 -7.05 -17.04 -9.01
N ILE A 30 -6.44 -15.85 -9.01
CA ILE A 30 -5.09 -15.63 -8.49
C ILE A 30 -5.22 -14.83 -7.19
N VAL A 31 -4.83 -15.42 -6.06
CA VAL A 31 -4.82 -14.73 -4.76
C VAL A 31 -3.40 -14.24 -4.48
N LEU A 32 -3.15 -12.96 -4.70
CA LEU A 32 -1.89 -12.31 -4.38
C LEU A 32 -1.94 -11.83 -2.92
N GLY A 33 -1.20 -12.55 -2.07
CA GLY A 33 -0.96 -12.18 -0.67
C GLY A 33 0.18 -11.18 -0.57
N VAL A 34 -0.09 -9.99 -0.04
CA VAL A 34 0.88 -8.88 0.07
C VAL A 34 1.18 -8.53 1.52
N ASP A 35 2.38 -8.05 1.76
CA ASP A 35 2.68 -7.26 2.96
C ASP A 35 2.30 -5.81 2.66
N HIS A 36 1.38 -5.23 3.42
CA HIS A 36 0.81 -3.92 3.13
C HIS A 36 1.90 -2.85 3.06
N ALA A 37 1.95 -2.13 1.94
CA ALA A 37 2.98 -1.13 1.61
C ALA A 37 4.44 -1.64 1.61
N GLY A 38 4.68 -2.95 1.63
CA GLY A 38 6.04 -3.54 1.53
C GLY A 38 6.77 -3.11 0.25
N GLN A 39 6.02 -2.72 -0.78
CA GLN A 39 6.53 -2.23 -2.07
C GLN A 39 7.38 -0.96 -1.94
N LEU A 40 7.16 -0.19 -0.87
CA LEU A 40 7.90 1.03 -0.58
C LEU A 40 9.33 0.77 -0.12
N VAL A 41 9.63 -0.44 0.39
CA VAL A 41 10.95 -0.77 0.96
C VAL A 41 11.65 -1.94 0.28
N ALA A 42 10.91 -2.85 -0.35
CA ALA A 42 11.45 -4.07 -0.93
C ALA A 42 11.59 -3.97 -2.46
N PRO A 43 12.81 -3.97 -3.02
CA PRO A 43 13.02 -3.76 -4.46
C PRO A 43 12.39 -4.85 -5.34
N ALA A 44 12.37 -6.10 -4.85
CA ALA A 44 11.78 -7.25 -5.53
C ALA A 44 10.25 -7.39 -5.32
N ASP A 45 9.65 -6.44 -4.60
CA ASP A 45 8.22 -6.25 -4.45
C ASP A 45 7.85 -4.80 -4.84
N SER A 46 8.58 -4.15 -5.75
CA SER A 46 8.33 -2.71 -6.01
C SER A 46 6.92 -2.43 -6.57
N PRO A 47 6.43 -1.18 -6.56
CA PRO A 47 5.13 -0.83 -7.15
C PRO A 47 5.06 -1.20 -8.65
N ALA A 48 6.20 -1.13 -9.35
CA ALA A 48 6.30 -1.58 -10.73
C ALA A 48 6.25 -3.12 -10.88
N HIS A 49 6.72 -3.90 -9.88
CA HIS A 49 6.52 -5.35 -9.88
C HIS A 49 5.04 -5.69 -9.83
N LEU A 50 4.29 -5.06 -8.92
CA LEU A 50 2.85 -5.26 -8.83
C LEU A 50 2.13 -4.85 -10.12
N ALA A 51 2.40 -3.66 -10.66
CA ALA A 51 1.76 -3.21 -11.90
C ALA A 51 2.11 -4.11 -13.10
N ALA A 52 3.37 -4.55 -13.23
CA ALA A 52 3.78 -5.47 -14.28
C ALA A 52 3.17 -6.87 -14.12
N PHE A 53 3.04 -7.35 -12.87
CA PHE A 53 2.34 -8.60 -12.57
C PHE A 53 0.87 -8.52 -12.97
N LEU A 54 0.17 -7.42 -12.65
CA LEU A 54 -1.23 -7.24 -13.06
C LEU A 54 -1.37 -7.21 -14.59
N ALA A 55 -0.45 -6.55 -15.30
CA ALA A 55 -0.44 -6.58 -16.75
C ALA A 55 -0.23 -7.99 -17.32
N ARG A 56 0.62 -8.79 -16.70
CA ARG A 56 0.87 -10.18 -17.12
C ARG A 56 -0.28 -11.12 -16.78
N ALA A 57 -0.90 -10.93 -15.62
CA ALA A 57 -2.04 -11.72 -15.19
C ALA A 57 -3.26 -11.51 -16.10
N ASP A 58 -3.31 -10.37 -16.81
CA ASP A 58 -4.39 -9.99 -17.73
C ASP A 58 -5.80 -10.21 -17.11
N PRO A 59 -6.09 -9.57 -15.96
CA PRO A 59 -7.31 -9.84 -15.23
C PRO A 59 -8.52 -9.14 -15.87
N ASP A 60 -9.62 -9.88 -16.01
CA ASP A 60 -10.94 -9.30 -16.29
C ASP A 60 -11.51 -8.54 -15.09
N ALA A 61 -11.07 -8.92 -13.88
CA ALA A 61 -11.39 -8.19 -12.66
C ALA A 61 -10.27 -8.26 -11.62
N ILE A 62 -10.09 -7.15 -10.90
CA ILE A 62 -9.20 -7.05 -9.75
C ILE A 62 -10.06 -6.87 -8.51
N CYS A 63 -10.05 -7.87 -7.64
CA CYS A 63 -10.66 -7.80 -6.33
C CYS A 63 -9.66 -7.25 -5.31
N ILE A 64 -10.15 -6.44 -4.37
CA ILE A 64 -9.31 -5.72 -3.42
C ILE A 64 -9.81 -5.91 -1.99
N GLU A 65 -8.88 -5.84 -1.03
CA GLU A 65 -9.16 -5.81 0.40
C GLU A 65 -9.77 -4.47 0.85
N ARG A 66 -10.98 -4.19 0.35
CA ARG A 66 -11.83 -3.12 0.86
C ARG A 66 -13.29 -3.52 0.78
N SER A 67 -14.10 -3.04 1.73
CA SER A 67 -15.53 -3.36 1.75
C SER A 67 -16.26 -2.63 0.63
N PRO A 68 -17.32 -3.22 0.05
CA PRO A 68 -18.12 -2.57 -1.00
C PRO A 68 -18.62 -1.18 -0.59
N GLU A 69 -19.07 -1.05 0.66
CA GLU A 69 -19.63 0.18 1.20
C GLU A 69 -18.58 1.29 1.29
N GLU A 70 -17.37 0.98 1.78
CA GLU A 70 -16.29 1.96 1.88
C GLU A 70 -15.68 2.30 0.52
N PHE A 71 -15.51 1.30 -0.34
CA PHE A 71 -15.03 1.51 -1.70
C PHE A 71 -15.97 2.42 -2.50
N ALA A 72 -17.30 2.27 -2.34
CA ALA A 72 -18.29 3.14 -2.98
C ALA A 72 -18.16 4.62 -2.56
N ARG A 73 -17.55 4.89 -1.41
CA ARG A 73 -17.24 6.25 -0.92
C ARG A 73 -15.82 6.70 -1.27
N ASN A 74 -15.09 5.92 -2.07
CA ASN A 74 -13.66 6.11 -2.36
C ASN A 74 -12.81 6.21 -1.07
N SER A 75 -13.20 5.44 -0.05
CA SER A 75 -12.54 5.32 1.25
C SER A 75 -11.74 4.02 1.26
N TYR A 76 -10.44 4.11 1.55
CA TYR A 76 -9.51 2.98 1.59
C TYR A 76 -8.92 2.85 3.00
N TYR A 77 -8.21 1.75 3.26
CA TYR A 77 -7.39 1.69 4.47
C TYR A 77 -6.13 2.52 4.27
N GLU A 78 -5.71 3.29 5.28
CA GLU A 78 -4.51 4.15 5.12
C GLU A 78 -3.21 3.35 4.92
N PHE A 79 -3.21 2.06 5.28
CA PHE A 79 -2.06 1.17 5.16
C PHE A 79 -1.97 0.42 3.81
N THR A 80 -3.02 0.43 2.98
CA THR A 80 -3.07 -0.38 1.73
C THR A 80 -2.54 0.39 0.52
N TYR A 81 -1.25 0.76 0.53
CA TYR A 81 -0.60 1.47 -0.59
C TYR A 81 -0.78 0.71 -1.92
N GLU A 82 -0.53 -0.59 -1.91
CA GLU A 82 -0.63 -1.46 -3.08
C GLU A 82 -2.01 -1.46 -3.73
N ILE A 83 -3.07 -1.26 -2.95
CA ILE A 83 -4.43 -1.17 -3.46
C ILE A 83 -4.68 0.22 -4.04
N GLN A 84 -4.53 1.27 -3.23
CA GLN A 84 -5.02 2.59 -3.56
C GLN A 84 -4.12 3.37 -4.53
N ASP A 85 -2.81 3.11 -4.50
CA ASP A 85 -1.79 3.86 -5.25
C ASP A 85 -1.23 3.04 -6.44
N VAL A 86 -1.53 1.73 -6.52
CA VAL A 86 -1.10 0.87 -7.64
C VAL A 86 -2.27 0.17 -8.32
N ALA A 87 -2.97 -0.73 -7.63
CA ALA A 87 -3.97 -1.60 -8.25
C ALA A 87 -5.22 -0.86 -8.75
N VAL A 88 -5.75 0.06 -7.96
CA VAL A 88 -6.94 0.85 -8.33
C VAL A 88 -6.64 1.79 -9.51
N PRO A 89 -5.55 2.58 -9.51
CA PRO A 89 -5.15 3.34 -10.71
C PRO A 89 -4.93 2.44 -11.92
N PHE A 90 -4.21 1.32 -11.77
CA PHE A 90 -3.97 0.37 -12.85
C PHE A 90 -5.28 -0.13 -13.46
N ALA A 91 -6.23 -0.57 -12.62
CA ALA A 91 -7.51 -1.08 -13.09
C ALA A 91 -8.31 0.00 -13.84
N ARG A 92 -8.38 1.22 -13.29
CA ARG A 92 -9.09 2.35 -13.90
C ARG A 92 -8.53 2.71 -15.28
N GLU A 93 -7.21 2.78 -15.40
CA GLU A 93 -6.54 3.13 -16.65
C GLU A 93 -6.68 2.07 -17.74
N ASN A 94 -6.81 0.80 -17.35
CA ASN A 94 -6.95 -0.32 -18.29
C ASN A 94 -8.40 -0.78 -18.46
N GLY A 95 -9.38 -0.10 -17.86
CA GLY A 95 -10.80 -0.47 -17.94
C GLY A 95 -11.14 -1.82 -17.29
N ILE A 96 -10.33 -2.26 -16.31
CA ILE A 96 -10.51 -3.52 -15.59
C ILE A 96 -11.53 -3.33 -14.46
N VAL A 97 -12.43 -4.30 -14.26
CA VAL A 97 -13.46 -4.22 -13.23
C VAL A 97 -12.83 -4.33 -11.84
N LEU A 98 -13.17 -3.41 -10.94
CA LEU A 98 -12.81 -3.50 -9.52
C LEU A 98 -13.92 -4.20 -8.72
N CYS A 99 -13.55 -5.21 -7.93
CA CYS A 99 -14.47 -5.94 -7.04
C CYS A 99 -14.02 -5.84 -5.56
N PRO A 100 -14.54 -4.89 -4.77
CA PRO A 100 -14.29 -4.87 -3.33
C PRO A 100 -14.86 -6.13 -2.66
N VAL A 101 -14.05 -6.90 -1.95
CA VAL A 101 -14.47 -8.19 -1.34
C VAL A 101 -14.41 -8.21 0.19
N ASP A 102 -13.87 -7.18 0.82
CA ASP A 102 -13.56 -7.24 2.24
C ASP A 102 -14.75 -7.01 3.17
N TRP A 103 -14.71 -7.58 4.37
CA TRP A 103 -15.68 -7.34 5.42
C TRP A 103 -15.02 -6.65 6.61
N GLN A 104 -15.69 -5.64 7.14
CA GLN A 104 -15.31 -4.99 8.38
C GLN A 104 -16.35 -5.29 9.46
N PRO A 105 -15.91 -5.53 10.70
CA PRO A 105 -16.83 -5.56 11.81
C PRO A 105 -17.53 -4.22 11.99
N SER A 106 -18.70 -4.24 12.62
CA SER A 106 -19.34 -3.01 13.08
C SER A 106 -18.43 -2.28 14.07
N ALA A 107 -18.60 -0.97 14.24
CA ALA A 107 -17.83 -0.22 15.23
C ALA A 107 -18.03 -0.75 16.68
N GLU A 108 -19.20 -1.31 16.97
CA GLU A 108 -19.50 -1.97 18.24
C GLU A 108 -18.70 -3.26 18.40
N ASP A 109 -18.74 -4.16 17.41
CA ASP A 109 -17.98 -5.41 17.43
C ASP A 109 -16.48 -5.15 17.46
N ALA A 110 -16.00 -4.12 16.75
CA ALA A 110 -14.61 -3.71 16.78
C ALA A 110 -14.17 -3.31 18.20
N ARG A 111 -14.97 -2.50 18.89
CA ARG A 111 -14.69 -2.10 20.27
C ARG A 111 -14.74 -3.28 21.23
N LEU A 112 -15.71 -4.20 21.07
CA LEU A 112 -15.79 -5.40 21.91
C LEU A 112 -14.63 -6.38 21.65
N GLY A 113 -14.16 -6.47 20.41
CA GLY A 113 -13.11 -7.40 20.00
C GLY A 113 -11.68 -6.91 20.21
N PHE A 114 -11.45 -5.60 20.05
CA PHE A 114 -10.12 -5.02 19.97
C PHE A 114 -9.93 -3.84 20.94
N ASP A 115 -10.92 -3.51 21.77
CA ASP A 115 -10.95 -2.30 22.61
C ASP A 115 -10.73 -0.99 21.83
N LEU A 116 -10.96 -1.01 20.52
CA LEU A 116 -10.78 0.13 19.63
C LEU A 116 -11.69 0.04 18.40
N ASP A 117 -12.03 1.19 17.82
CA ASP A 117 -12.71 1.24 16.54
C ASP A 117 -11.66 1.16 15.42
N LEU A 118 -11.62 0.02 14.72
CA LEU A 118 -10.65 -0.28 13.66
C LEU A 118 -10.74 0.69 12.46
N SER A 119 -11.86 1.39 12.31
CA SER A 119 -12.07 2.38 11.24
C SER A 119 -11.69 3.80 11.66
N SER A 120 -11.54 4.04 12.97
CA SER A 120 -11.15 5.34 13.50
C SER A 120 -9.64 5.56 13.40
N VAL A 121 -9.24 6.75 12.97
CA VAL A 121 -7.84 7.19 12.98
C VAL A 121 -7.63 8.07 14.21
N PRO A 122 -6.73 7.72 15.14
CA PRO A 122 -6.50 8.52 16.34
C PRO A 122 -6.03 9.93 15.98
N GLU A 123 -6.39 10.94 16.77
CA GLU A 123 -6.00 12.33 16.49
C GLU A 123 -4.48 12.48 16.45
N VAL A 124 -3.78 11.82 17.35
CA VAL A 124 -2.32 11.65 17.35
C VAL A 124 -2.05 10.14 17.42
N ARG A 125 -1.28 9.61 16.46
CA ARG A 125 -0.95 8.19 16.42
C ARG A 125 -0.11 7.78 17.64
N PRO A 126 -0.38 6.60 18.24
CA PRO A 126 0.43 6.07 19.32
C PRO A 126 1.84 5.68 18.82
N GLU A 127 2.77 5.51 19.75
CA GLU A 127 4.14 5.05 19.45
C GLU A 127 4.21 3.56 19.13
N SER A 128 3.26 2.79 19.66
CA SER A 128 3.19 1.34 19.49
C SER A 128 1.77 0.84 19.19
N GLY A 129 1.64 -0.28 18.48
CA GLY A 129 0.38 -0.97 18.20
C GLY A 129 -0.17 -0.72 16.80
N TYR A 130 -1.34 -1.29 16.49
CA TYR A 130 -1.91 -1.31 15.13
C TYR A 130 -2.06 0.08 14.46
N GLN A 131 -2.37 1.12 15.24
CA GLN A 131 -2.61 2.47 14.74
C GLN A 131 -1.34 3.36 14.72
N GLN A 132 -0.18 2.81 15.09
CA GLN A 132 1.12 3.51 15.00
C GLN A 132 1.48 3.81 13.54
N PHE A 133 2.51 4.65 13.32
CA PHE A 133 3.04 4.85 11.97
C PHE A 133 3.72 3.59 11.42
N LEU A 134 3.50 3.29 10.15
CA LEU A 134 4.12 2.13 9.51
C LEU A 134 5.63 2.32 9.37
N SER A 135 6.36 1.29 9.78
CA SER A 135 7.78 1.13 9.48
C SER A 135 8.14 -0.34 9.32
N PHE A 136 9.25 -0.58 8.63
CA PHE A 136 9.85 -1.88 8.37
C PHE A 136 11.25 -1.89 8.98
N ALA A 137 11.33 -2.14 10.29
CA ALA A 137 12.58 -2.08 11.05
C ALA A 137 13.48 -3.32 10.83
N GLU A 138 12.94 -4.44 10.38
CA GLU A 138 13.68 -5.70 10.27
C GLU A 138 14.33 -5.85 8.89
N PRO A 139 15.64 -6.16 8.79
CA PRO A 139 16.33 -6.29 7.49
C PRO A 139 15.73 -7.35 6.55
N ALA A 140 15.04 -8.36 7.09
CA ALA A 140 14.36 -9.36 6.29
C ALA A 140 13.21 -8.77 5.45
N GLN A 141 12.61 -7.67 5.88
CA GLN A 141 11.49 -7.03 5.18
C GLN A 141 11.92 -6.40 3.86
N LEU A 142 13.14 -5.84 3.78
CA LEU A 142 13.69 -5.28 2.54
C LEU A 142 13.95 -6.34 1.45
N ARG A 143 14.07 -7.60 1.84
CA ARG A 143 14.35 -8.74 0.94
C ARG A 143 13.09 -9.48 0.49
N ARG A 144 11.92 -8.99 0.87
CA ARG A 144 10.64 -9.57 0.42
C ARG A 144 10.51 -9.43 -1.09
N THR A 145 9.80 -10.40 -1.67
CA THR A 145 9.48 -10.44 -3.10
C THR A 145 7.97 -10.36 -3.26
N LEU A 146 7.47 -9.95 -4.43
CA LEU A 146 6.04 -9.93 -4.74
C LEU A 146 5.31 -11.25 -4.40
N PHE A 147 5.99 -12.39 -4.56
CA PHE A 147 5.43 -13.72 -4.29
C PHE A 147 5.80 -14.28 -2.89
N HIS A 148 6.13 -13.42 -1.93
CA HIS A 148 6.56 -13.82 -0.60
C HIS A 148 5.55 -14.78 0.07
N ALA A 149 4.25 -14.51 -0.09
CA ALA A 149 3.18 -15.29 0.52
C ALA A 149 2.90 -16.65 -0.15
N ASP A 150 3.50 -16.95 -1.31
CA ASP A 150 3.38 -18.27 -1.95
C ASP A 150 4.26 -19.33 -1.25
N ASN A 151 5.28 -18.90 -0.49
CA ASN A 151 6.09 -19.82 0.32
C ASN A 151 5.41 -20.08 1.68
N PRO A 152 5.02 -21.33 1.99
CA PRO A 152 4.39 -21.67 3.27
C PRO A 152 5.23 -21.32 4.51
N ASP A 153 6.56 -21.34 4.39
CA ASP A 153 7.45 -21.02 5.52
C ASP A 153 7.30 -19.57 5.96
N ASN A 154 7.04 -18.66 5.01
CA ASN A 154 6.86 -17.23 5.29
C ASN A 154 5.54 -16.95 6.03
N THR A 155 4.51 -17.77 5.79
CA THR A 155 3.17 -17.59 6.38
C THR A 155 2.92 -18.51 7.59
N GLN A 156 3.88 -19.36 7.97
CA GLN A 156 3.70 -20.36 9.04
C GLN A 156 3.26 -19.75 10.37
N ARG A 157 3.80 -18.58 10.75
CA ARG A 157 3.42 -17.87 11.99
C ARG A 157 1.96 -17.44 11.98
N ILE A 158 1.49 -16.91 10.85
CA ILE A 158 0.10 -16.49 10.63
C ILE A 158 -0.81 -17.70 10.74
N VAL A 159 -0.45 -18.79 10.04
CA VAL A 159 -1.16 -20.06 10.08
C VAL A 159 -1.29 -20.59 11.50
N HIS A 160 -0.19 -20.59 12.25
CA HIS A 160 -0.18 -21.07 13.62
C HIS A 160 -1.12 -20.24 14.49
N TRP A 161 -1.06 -18.91 14.41
CA TRP A 161 -1.97 -18.03 15.15
C TRP A 161 -3.44 -18.23 14.76
N ALA A 162 -3.76 -18.31 13.47
CA ALA A 162 -5.14 -18.46 13.00
C ALA A 162 -5.78 -19.79 13.44
N THR A 163 -4.96 -20.85 13.54
CA THR A 163 -5.41 -22.21 13.88
C THR A 163 -5.30 -22.55 15.37
N THR A 164 -4.66 -21.69 16.17
CA THR A 164 -4.45 -21.92 17.60
C THR A 164 -5.36 -21.00 18.41
N PRO A 165 -6.41 -21.51 19.07
CA PRO A 165 -7.25 -20.71 19.95
C PRO A 165 -6.44 -20.05 21.07
N ALA A 166 -6.86 -18.86 21.49
CA ALA A 166 -6.28 -18.22 22.66
C ALA A 166 -6.45 -19.12 23.91
N VAL A 167 -5.45 -19.08 24.81
CA VAL A 167 -5.46 -19.87 26.06
C VAL A 167 -6.72 -19.58 26.90
N LYS A 168 -7.17 -18.32 26.91
CA LYS A 168 -8.43 -17.90 27.50
C LYS A 168 -9.43 -17.53 26.41
N ALA A 169 -10.65 -18.04 26.53
CA ALA A 169 -11.71 -17.81 25.55
C ALA A 169 -12.05 -16.33 25.35
N GLU A 170 -11.97 -15.52 26.42
CA GLU A 170 -12.21 -14.06 26.38
C GLU A 170 -11.22 -13.30 25.48
N HIS A 171 -10.04 -13.87 25.19
CA HIS A 171 -9.05 -13.28 24.30
C HIS A 171 -9.10 -13.83 22.87
N ASP A 172 -10.05 -14.73 22.57
CA ASP A 172 -10.11 -15.43 21.27
C ASP A 172 -10.94 -14.67 20.21
N LEU A 173 -11.62 -13.59 20.61
CA LEU A 173 -12.50 -12.82 19.74
C LEU A 173 -11.77 -12.22 18.51
N PRO A 174 -10.56 -11.61 18.62
CA PRO A 174 -9.78 -11.17 17.46
C PRO A 174 -9.57 -12.25 16.40
N ARG A 175 -9.17 -13.45 16.82
CA ARG A 175 -8.94 -14.59 15.91
C ARG A 175 -10.24 -15.03 15.25
N ARG A 176 -11.36 -15.08 15.98
CA ARG A 176 -12.68 -15.44 15.44
C ARG A 176 -13.18 -14.43 14.40
N MET A 177 -13.04 -13.14 14.69
CA MET A 177 -13.40 -12.06 13.76
C MET A 177 -12.53 -12.10 12.50
N TYR A 178 -11.22 -12.34 12.66
CA TYR A 178 -10.32 -12.55 11.54
C TYR A 178 -10.76 -13.73 10.65
N LEU A 179 -11.09 -14.89 11.24
CA LEU A 179 -11.55 -16.05 10.47
C LEU A 179 -12.86 -15.76 9.75
N TYR A 180 -13.79 -15.05 10.40
CA TYR A 180 -15.05 -14.65 9.80
C TYR A 180 -14.87 -13.66 8.64
N ARG A 181 -14.01 -12.64 8.82
CA ARG A 181 -13.58 -11.70 7.77
C ARG A 181 -13.04 -12.45 6.55
N THR A 182 -12.10 -13.36 6.79
CA THR A 182 -11.45 -14.17 5.73
C THR A 182 -12.45 -15.06 5.00
N PHE A 183 -13.40 -15.65 5.73
CA PHE A 183 -14.49 -16.42 5.14
C PHE A 183 -15.36 -15.55 4.22
N LEU A 184 -15.75 -14.35 4.66
CA LEU A 184 -16.56 -13.45 3.85
C LEU A 184 -15.82 -12.92 2.61
N GLN A 185 -14.53 -12.59 2.75
CA GLN A 185 -13.65 -12.29 1.62
C GLN A 185 -13.66 -13.41 0.58
N ALA A 186 -13.46 -14.66 1.01
CA ALA A 186 -13.50 -15.82 0.12
C ALA A 186 -14.86 -16.00 -0.56
N LYS A 187 -15.97 -15.84 0.16
CA LYS A 187 -17.32 -15.97 -0.42
C LYS A 187 -17.64 -14.88 -1.45
N ARG A 188 -17.21 -13.64 -1.20
CA ARG A 188 -17.38 -12.53 -2.15
C ARG A 188 -16.49 -12.71 -3.37
N LEU A 189 -15.25 -13.16 -3.20
CA LEU A 189 -14.37 -13.54 -4.31
C LEU A 189 -14.97 -14.67 -5.15
N ALA A 190 -15.49 -15.73 -4.52
CA ALA A 190 -16.16 -16.82 -5.23
C ALA A 190 -17.35 -16.31 -6.07
N SER A 191 -18.15 -15.39 -5.51
CA SER A 191 -19.25 -14.77 -6.24
C SER A 191 -18.76 -13.93 -7.43
N ALA A 192 -17.69 -13.15 -7.25
CA ALA A 192 -17.09 -12.37 -8.33
C ALA A 192 -16.52 -13.28 -9.45
N ALA A 193 -15.89 -14.39 -9.08
CA ALA A 193 -15.35 -15.36 -10.02
C ALA A 193 -16.45 -16.05 -10.83
N LYS A 194 -17.52 -16.54 -10.17
CA LYS A 194 -18.66 -17.21 -10.82
C LYS A 194 -19.43 -16.32 -11.78
N ALA A 195 -19.42 -15.01 -11.56
CA ALA A 195 -20.00 -14.06 -12.49
C ALA A 195 -19.18 -13.89 -13.79
N ARG A 196 -18.01 -14.53 -13.90
CA ARG A 196 -17.06 -14.41 -15.00
C ARG A 196 -16.47 -15.78 -15.41
N PRO A 197 -17.28 -16.73 -15.92
CA PRO A 197 -16.76 -18.03 -16.37
C PRO A 197 -15.72 -17.86 -17.50
N GLY A 198 -14.61 -18.58 -17.41
CA GLY A 198 -13.51 -18.55 -18.38
C GLY A 198 -12.57 -17.33 -18.33
N SER A 199 -12.80 -16.41 -17.39
CA SER A 199 -12.00 -15.21 -17.16
C SER A 199 -10.89 -15.41 -16.12
N THR A 200 -10.04 -14.39 -15.97
CA THR A 200 -9.08 -14.28 -14.88
C THR A 200 -9.54 -13.24 -13.86
N VAL A 201 -9.55 -13.61 -12.58
CA VAL A 201 -9.80 -12.71 -11.45
C VAL A 201 -8.58 -12.71 -10.54
N VAL A 202 -8.02 -11.54 -10.28
CA VAL A 202 -6.91 -11.37 -9.33
C VAL A 202 -7.44 -10.75 -8.04
N LEU A 203 -7.18 -11.36 -6.89
CA LEU A 203 -7.40 -10.75 -5.58
C LEU A 203 -6.06 -10.23 -5.04
N ILE A 204 -6.03 -8.97 -4.62
CA ILE A 204 -4.94 -8.37 -3.83
C ILE A 204 -5.42 -8.22 -2.39
N VAL A 205 -4.74 -8.91 -1.47
CA VAL A 205 -5.13 -9.01 -0.06
C VAL A 205 -3.90 -9.17 0.81
N GLY A 206 -3.95 -8.71 2.05
CA GLY A 206 -2.93 -8.96 3.06
C GLY A 206 -2.59 -10.45 3.15
N GLU A 207 -1.30 -10.76 3.24
CA GLU A 207 -0.75 -12.13 3.20
C GLU A 207 -1.40 -13.07 4.23
N PHE A 208 -1.94 -12.51 5.31
CA PHE A 208 -2.65 -13.22 6.35
C PHE A 208 -3.79 -14.06 5.77
N HIS A 209 -4.56 -13.48 4.86
CA HIS A 209 -5.81 -14.05 4.36
C HIS A 209 -5.62 -15.10 3.27
N LYS A 210 -4.48 -15.06 2.56
CA LYS A 210 -4.26 -15.81 1.30
C LYS A 210 -4.58 -17.31 1.44
N ARG A 211 -3.93 -17.99 2.39
CA ARG A 211 -4.05 -19.45 2.54
C ARG A 211 -5.49 -19.90 2.79
N ASP A 212 -6.17 -19.23 3.71
CA ASP A 212 -7.52 -19.62 4.12
C ASP A 212 -8.53 -19.31 3.00
N ILE A 213 -8.35 -18.21 2.26
CA ILE A 213 -9.14 -17.93 1.05
C ILE A 213 -8.95 -19.04 0.02
N GLU A 214 -7.70 -19.39 -0.33
CA GLU A 214 -7.41 -20.46 -1.29
C GLU A 214 -8.01 -21.80 -0.84
N SER A 215 -7.90 -22.15 0.45
CA SER A 215 -8.50 -23.36 1.01
C SER A 215 -10.02 -23.38 0.94
N ILE A 216 -10.69 -22.24 1.09
CA ILE A 216 -12.16 -22.16 0.96
C ILE A 216 -12.58 -22.30 -0.50
N LEU A 217 -11.84 -21.68 -1.41
CA LEU A 217 -12.12 -21.69 -2.85
C LEU A 217 -11.80 -23.03 -3.52
N SER A 218 -10.88 -23.83 -2.98
CA SER A 218 -10.43 -25.09 -3.61
C SER A 218 -11.54 -26.15 -3.75
N THR A 219 -12.63 -25.99 -3.01
CA THR A 219 -13.81 -26.86 -3.08
C THR A 219 -14.82 -26.46 -4.16
N ASP A 220 -14.61 -25.33 -4.83
CA ASP A 220 -15.53 -24.79 -5.83
C ASP A 220 -15.19 -25.29 -7.23
N ALA A 221 -16.06 -26.12 -7.82
CA ALA A 221 -15.81 -26.75 -9.12
C ALA A 221 -15.71 -25.76 -10.29
N GLY A 222 -16.23 -24.53 -10.14
CA GLY A 222 -16.18 -23.48 -11.14
C GLY A 222 -14.92 -22.61 -11.07
N ILE A 223 -14.01 -22.86 -10.12
CA ILE A 223 -12.82 -22.05 -9.88
C ILE A 223 -11.56 -22.90 -10.08
N GLU A 224 -10.59 -22.32 -10.78
CA GLU A 224 -9.22 -22.81 -10.85
C GLU A 224 -8.32 -21.84 -10.09
N ILE A 225 -7.68 -22.29 -9.01
CA ILE A 225 -6.72 -21.47 -8.29
C ILE A 225 -5.38 -21.53 -9.02
N VAL A 226 -4.84 -20.36 -9.36
CA VAL A 226 -3.52 -20.21 -9.97
C VAL A 226 -2.62 -19.48 -8.98
N GLN A 227 -1.49 -20.10 -8.61
CA GLN A 227 -0.52 -19.46 -7.72
C GLN A 227 0.14 -18.26 -8.42
N PRO A 228 0.24 -17.07 -7.78
CA PRO A 228 0.87 -15.89 -8.36
C PRO A 228 2.27 -16.16 -8.96
N SER A 229 3.11 -16.91 -8.24
CA SER A 229 4.46 -17.28 -8.67
C SER A 229 4.53 -18.10 -9.96
N ALA A 230 3.44 -18.79 -10.33
CA ALA A 230 3.37 -19.55 -11.57
C ALA A 230 3.41 -18.65 -12.82
N LEU A 231 3.08 -17.36 -12.69
CA LEU A 231 3.22 -16.36 -13.76
C LEU A 231 4.67 -15.86 -13.95
N GLY A 232 5.58 -16.26 -13.05
CA GLY A 232 6.98 -15.85 -13.04
C GLY A 232 7.19 -14.38 -12.71
N ASN A 233 8.47 -13.99 -12.53
CA ASN A 233 8.84 -12.61 -12.24
C ASN A 233 8.73 -11.71 -13.49
N PRO A 234 8.27 -10.45 -13.35
CA PRO A 234 8.36 -9.45 -14.42
C PRO A 234 9.77 -9.36 -15.03
N THR A 235 9.85 -9.25 -16.36
CA THR A 235 11.11 -8.96 -17.06
C THR A 235 11.53 -7.52 -16.83
N ARG A 236 12.81 -7.21 -17.10
CA ARG A 236 13.32 -5.83 -17.02
C ARG A 236 12.53 -4.85 -17.90
N SER A 237 12.10 -5.28 -19.09
CA SER A 237 11.29 -4.44 -20.00
C SER A 237 9.89 -4.17 -19.46
N GLU A 238 9.24 -5.17 -18.88
CA GLU A 238 7.91 -4.98 -18.27
C GLU A 238 8.01 -4.06 -17.05
N LEU A 239 9.02 -4.24 -16.19
CA LEU A 239 9.27 -3.33 -15.07
C LEU A 239 9.52 -1.89 -15.54
N ALA A 240 10.35 -1.71 -16.57
CA ALA A 240 10.63 -0.40 -17.13
C ALA A 240 9.37 0.30 -17.66
N ALA A 241 8.45 -0.46 -18.27
CA ALA A 241 7.17 0.07 -18.76
C ALA A 241 6.16 0.35 -17.63
N ALA A 242 6.25 -0.36 -16.51
CA ALA A 242 5.32 -0.25 -15.39
C ALA A 242 5.65 0.90 -14.41
N TRP A 243 6.86 1.44 -14.45
CA TRP A 243 7.27 2.52 -13.56
C TRP A 243 6.54 3.83 -13.84
N ARG A 244 6.18 4.52 -12.76
CA ARG A 244 5.56 5.85 -12.76
C ARG A 244 6.31 6.78 -11.84
N ARG A 245 6.22 8.09 -12.12
CA ARG A 245 6.80 9.13 -11.25
C ARG A 245 6.32 8.98 -9.81
N ASP A 246 5.03 8.74 -9.61
CA ASP A 246 4.41 8.66 -8.29
C ASP A 246 4.91 7.45 -7.49
N HIS A 247 5.29 6.35 -8.14
CA HIS A 247 5.92 5.21 -7.47
C HIS A 247 7.27 5.62 -6.88
N TYR A 248 8.11 6.33 -7.64
CA TYR A 248 9.40 6.80 -7.15
C TYR A 248 9.25 7.84 -6.04
N ALA A 249 8.24 8.72 -6.14
CA ALA A 249 7.93 9.68 -5.09
C ALA A 249 7.50 8.98 -3.79
N ALA A 250 6.64 7.97 -3.87
CA ALA A 250 6.21 7.19 -2.71
C ALA A 250 7.40 6.48 -2.02
N ILE A 251 8.26 5.82 -2.80
CA ILE A 251 9.48 5.17 -2.27
C ILE A 251 10.37 6.21 -1.57
N ALA A 252 10.67 7.33 -2.22
CA ALA A 252 11.58 8.33 -1.67
C ALA A 252 11.02 9.00 -0.42
N THR A 253 9.76 9.45 -0.44
CA THR A 253 9.13 10.13 0.69
C THR A 253 8.94 9.20 1.88
N PHE A 254 8.47 7.96 1.67
CA PHE A 254 8.33 6.96 2.73
C PHE A 254 9.66 6.73 3.45
N ASN A 255 10.72 6.42 2.71
CA ASN A 255 12.02 6.05 3.30
C ASN A 255 12.82 7.23 3.87
N LEU A 256 12.62 8.45 3.36
CA LEU A 256 13.46 9.60 3.73
C LEU A 256 12.78 10.56 4.71
N LEU A 257 11.45 10.67 4.64
CA LEU A 257 10.66 11.63 5.40
C LEU A 257 9.70 10.98 6.40
N GLY A 258 9.21 9.77 6.10
CA GLY A 258 8.39 8.99 7.02
C GLY A 258 9.18 8.44 8.21
N VAL A 259 8.49 7.77 9.13
CA VAL A 259 9.12 7.14 10.31
C VAL A 259 10.09 6.01 9.94
N GLN A 260 10.03 5.50 8.70
CA GLN A 260 11.01 4.55 8.18
C GLN A 260 12.44 5.08 8.30
N ALA A 261 12.63 6.40 8.12
CA ALA A 261 13.93 7.04 8.19
C ALA A 261 14.65 6.81 9.53
N ASP A 262 13.88 6.69 10.61
CA ASP A 262 14.39 6.55 11.98
C ASP A 262 14.78 5.10 12.32
N THR A 263 14.39 4.12 11.48
CA THR A 263 14.74 2.70 11.68
C THR A 263 16.19 2.37 11.33
N GLY A 264 16.82 3.18 10.48
CA GLY A 264 18.12 2.87 9.86
C GLY A 264 18.08 1.69 8.85
N ASN A 265 16.95 1.00 8.71
CA ASN A 265 16.77 -0.12 7.80
C ASN A 265 16.29 0.39 6.43
N ILE A 266 17.20 0.99 5.66
CA ILE A 266 16.91 1.55 4.33
C ILE A 266 17.77 0.87 3.27
N ASP A 267 17.14 0.43 2.19
CA ASP A 267 17.86 0.09 0.97
C ASP A 267 18.25 1.38 0.23
N HIS A 268 19.47 1.86 0.50
CA HIS A 268 19.98 3.10 -0.07
C HIS A 268 20.15 3.05 -1.60
N GLU A 269 20.35 1.87 -2.19
CA GLU A 269 20.45 1.71 -3.65
C GLU A 269 19.06 1.88 -4.27
N TYR A 270 18.04 1.24 -3.70
CA TYR A 270 16.67 1.35 -4.15
C TYR A 270 16.13 2.78 -4.05
N VAL A 271 16.34 3.43 -2.90
CA VAL A 271 15.95 4.84 -2.72
C VAL A 271 16.78 5.75 -3.62
N GLY A 272 18.08 5.50 -3.79
CA GLY A 272 18.94 6.26 -4.71
C GLY A 272 18.45 6.19 -6.15
N ASN A 273 18.04 5.01 -6.61
CA ASN A 273 17.45 4.81 -7.94
C ASN A 273 16.12 5.55 -8.09
N ALA A 274 15.28 5.59 -7.05
CA ALA A 274 14.05 6.39 -7.07
C ALA A 274 14.35 7.89 -7.22
N LEU A 275 15.35 8.41 -6.50
CA LEU A 275 15.77 9.81 -6.61
C LEU A 275 16.33 10.16 -7.99
N ILE A 276 17.17 9.29 -8.57
CA ILE A 276 17.69 9.46 -9.93
C ILE A 276 16.53 9.53 -10.94
N SER A 277 15.52 8.67 -10.78
CA SER A 277 14.33 8.69 -11.63
C SER A 277 13.51 9.96 -11.45
N LEU A 278 13.31 10.44 -10.22
CA LEU A 278 12.62 11.71 -9.95
C LEU A 278 13.37 12.91 -10.56
N GLU A 279 14.70 12.91 -10.49
CA GLU A 279 15.54 13.97 -11.08
C GLU A 279 15.38 14.09 -12.60
N LYS A 280 15.13 12.99 -13.32
CA LYS A 280 14.84 13.01 -14.76
C LYS A 280 13.57 13.80 -15.10
N HIS A 281 12.66 13.97 -14.14
CA HIS A 281 11.47 14.81 -14.28
C HIS A 281 11.70 16.28 -13.84
N GLY A 282 12.94 16.63 -13.52
CA GLY A 282 13.36 17.98 -13.18
C GLY A 282 13.88 18.12 -11.76
N GLN A 283 14.79 19.08 -11.57
CA GLN A 283 15.32 19.48 -10.28
C GLN A 283 14.34 20.38 -9.52
N THR A 284 13.25 19.77 -9.04
CA THR A 284 12.18 20.45 -8.29
C THR A 284 12.58 20.70 -6.83
N PRO A 285 11.88 21.61 -6.11
CA PRO A 285 12.08 21.78 -4.66
C PRO A 285 11.88 20.48 -3.87
N GLU A 286 10.92 19.64 -4.25
CA GLU A 286 10.69 18.30 -3.66
C GLU A 286 11.93 17.41 -3.85
N THR A 287 12.41 17.28 -5.10
CA THR A 287 13.57 16.46 -5.43
C THR A 287 14.82 16.92 -4.65
N ARG A 288 15.07 18.23 -4.57
CA ARG A 288 16.21 18.78 -3.82
C ARG A 288 16.14 18.49 -2.32
N LEU A 289 14.94 18.60 -1.73
CA LEU A 289 14.71 18.25 -0.33
C LEU A 289 15.03 16.77 -0.09
N LEU A 290 14.47 15.88 -0.91
CA LEU A 290 14.66 14.44 -0.77
C LEU A 290 16.13 14.04 -1.00
N GLN A 291 16.81 14.64 -1.98
CA GLN A 291 18.24 14.40 -2.22
C GLN A 291 19.10 14.83 -1.03
N ALA A 292 18.83 15.99 -0.42
CA ALA A 292 19.52 16.44 0.78
C ALA A 292 19.30 15.49 1.96
N ARG A 293 18.05 15.05 2.16
CA ARG A 293 17.70 14.09 3.22
C ARG A 293 18.39 12.74 3.02
N ALA A 294 18.43 12.23 1.80
CA ALA A 294 19.15 11.00 1.47
C ALA A 294 20.67 11.12 1.65
N ALA A 295 21.27 12.26 1.30
CA ALA A 295 22.68 12.51 1.51
C ALA A 295 23.01 12.58 3.01
N LEU A 296 22.17 13.24 3.80
CA LEU A 296 22.30 13.35 5.25
C LEU A 296 22.20 11.98 5.93
N LEU A 297 21.17 11.19 5.63
CA LEU A 297 20.98 9.85 6.19
C LEU A 297 22.10 8.88 5.82
N ALA A 298 22.66 9.01 4.62
CA ALA A 298 23.82 8.22 4.18
C ALA A 298 25.18 8.74 4.70
N GLY A 299 25.19 9.77 5.56
CA GLY A 299 26.43 10.36 6.08
C GLY A 299 27.28 11.12 5.05
N ARG A 300 26.72 11.42 3.86
CA ARG A 300 27.38 12.14 2.77
C ARG A 300 27.23 13.67 2.86
N MET A 301 26.41 14.15 3.80
CA MET A 301 26.14 15.56 4.05
C MET A 301 26.07 15.81 5.56
N GLY A 302 26.69 16.89 6.04
CA GLY A 302 26.61 17.29 7.46
C GLY A 302 25.33 18.07 7.78
N ALA A 303 24.95 18.17 9.07
CA ALA A 303 23.76 18.94 9.49
C ALA A 303 23.80 20.41 9.04
N ALA A 304 24.94 21.08 9.19
CA ALA A 304 25.07 22.49 8.80
C ALA A 304 24.84 22.69 7.29
N GLU A 305 25.40 21.81 6.45
CA GLU A 305 25.19 21.84 5.01
C GLU A 305 23.73 21.54 4.64
N ALA A 306 23.12 20.55 5.32
CA ALA A 306 21.71 20.21 5.11
C ALA A 306 20.78 21.38 5.47
N ILE A 307 21.04 22.09 6.56
CA ILE A 307 20.30 23.30 6.95
C ILE A 307 20.32 24.34 5.82
N ASP A 308 21.49 24.62 5.24
CA ASP A 308 21.61 25.59 4.14
C ASP A 308 20.81 25.15 2.91
N VAL A 309 20.84 23.86 2.58
CA VAL A 309 20.05 23.31 1.47
C VAL A 309 18.56 23.44 1.74
N TYR A 310 18.08 23.04 2.92
CA TYR A 310 16.66 23.12 3.27
C TYR A 310 16.17 24.58 3.32
N GLN A 311 16.97 25.52 3.80
CA GLN A 311 16.62 26.94 3.76
C GLN A 311 16.45 27.44 2.31
N ARG A 312 17.34 27.06 1.39
CA ARG A 312 17.20 27.40 -0.04
C ARG A 312 15.95 26.76 -0.64
N VAL A 313 15.66 25.50 -0.32
CA VAL A 313 14.42 24.83 -0.74
C VAL A 313 13.21 25.61 -0.23
N ALA A 314 13.16 25.96 1.05
CA ALA A 314 12.04 26.70 1.64
C ALA A 314 11.82 28.06 0.96
N GLN A 315 12.88 28.77 0.56
CA GLN A 315 12.79 30.04 -0.15
C GLN A 315 12.25 29.88 -1.59
N GLN A 316 12.55 28.75 -2.24
CA GLN A 316 12.21 28.51 -3.65
C GLN A 316 10.91 27.73 -3.85
N ALA A 317 10.46 26.99 -2.84
CA ALA A 317 9.35 26.04 -2.97
C ALA A 317 7.98 26.70 -3.20
N GLY A 318 7.78 27.95 -2.78
CA GLY A 318 6.47 28.61 -2.88
C GLY A 318 5.35 27.77 -2.26
N THR A 319 4.36 27.40 -3.08
CA THR A 319 3.22 26.52 -2.72
C THR A 319 3.36 25.09 -3.24
N ALA A 320 4.57 24.64 -3.62
CA ALA A 320 4.80 23.31 -4.15
C ALA A 320 4.30 22.22 -3.18
N ALA A 321 3.51 21.28 -3.72
CA ALA A 321 3.09 20.07 -3.06
C ALA A 321 4.05 18.92 -3.39
N PHE A 322 4.08 17.91 -2.53
CA PHE A 322 4.73 16.64 -2.83
C PHE A 322 3.95 15.88 -3.90
N THR A 323 4.67 15.09 -4.68
CA THR A 323 4.09 14.20 -5.69
C THR A 323 3.27 13.08 -5.01
N TRP A 324 3.72 12.60 -3.85
CA TRP A 324 2.98 11.63 -3.03
C TRP A 324 3.19 11.94 -1.54
N THR A 325 2.15 11.74 -0.74
CA THR A 325 2.17 11.97 0.72
C THR A 325 1.55 10.84 1.55
N GLY A 326 0.81 9.93 0.88
CA GLY A 326 -0.02 8.92 1.54
C GLY A 326 -1.19 9.48 2.36
N VAL A 327 -1.46 10.79 2.32
CA VAL A 327 -2.54 11.43 3.09
C VAL A 327 -3.90 11.18 2.42
N GLN A 328 -4.82 10.55 3.14
CA GLN A 328 -6.20 10.37 2.71
C GLN A 328 -7.14 11.48 3.23
N ASP A 329 -7.03 11.85 4.51
CA ASP A 329 -7.79 12.94 5.12
C ASP A 329 -6.95 14.22 5.14
N ARG A 330 -7.21 15.12 4.18
CA ARG A 330 -6.51 16.42 4.07
C ARG A 330 -6.74 17.38 5.23
N THR A 331 -7.69 17.10 6.13
CA THR A 331 -7.87 17.89 7.35
C THR A 331 -6.84 17.55 8.44
N ARG A 332 -6.11 16.44 8.27
CA ARG A 332 -5.03 16.02 9.17
C ARG A 332 -3.67 16.53 8.70
N LEU A 333 -2.67 16.47 9.59
CA LEU A 333 -1.28 16.77 9.29
C LEU A 333 -0.51 15.52 8.83
N ASP A 334 -0.89 14.37 9.35
CA ASP A 334 -0.19 13.11 9.16
C ASP A 334 -0.82 12.23 8.07
N SER A 335 -0.07 11.21 7.66
CA SER A 335 -0.57 10.02 7.00
C SER A 335 -0.36 8.79 7.88
N TYR A 336 -0.59 7.58 7.37
CA TYR A 336 -0.18 6.35 8.06
C TYR A 336 1.35 6.16 8.08
N PHE A 337 2.07 6.90 7.23
CA PHE A 337 3.50 6.71 6.99
C PHE A 337 4.37 7.83 7.57
N ASP A 338 3.83 9.05 7.64
CA ASP A 338 4.60 10.26 7.96
C ASP A 338 3.82 11.17 8.93
N PRO A 339 4.38 11.53 10.10
CA PRO A 339 3.75 12.46 11.04
C PRO A 339 3.51 13.86 10.47
N PHE A 340 4.20 14.22 9.39
CA PHE A 340 4.10 15.52 8.73
C PHE A 340 3.75 15.41 7.25
N GLY A 341 3.11 14.31 6.85
CA GLY A 341 2.85 13.97 5.44
C GLY A 341 2.04 15.03 4.67
N ASN A 342 1.18 15.81 5.34
CA ASN A 342 0.36 16.83 4.69
C ASN A 342 1.00 18.23 4.67
N LEU A 343 2.27 18.36 5.06
CA LEU A 343 3.00 19.62 4.87
C LEU A 343 3.33 19.84 3.39
N THR A 344 3.29 21.10 2.96
CA THR A 344 3.89 21.50 1.68
C THR A 344 5.40 21.31 1.70
N VAL A 345 6.05 21.29 0.52
CA VAL A 345 7.52 21.16 0.42
C VAL A 345 8.22 22.28 1.19
N ARG A 346 7.67 23.51 1.15
CA ARG A 346 8.21 24.65 1.91
C ARG A 346 8.17 24.40 3.41
N GLN A 347 7.01 24.01 3.93
CA GLN A 347 6.83 23.77 5.36
C GLN A 347 7.67 22.60 5.82
N ARG A 348 7.76 21.52 5.02
CA ARG A 348 8.62 20.38 5.31
C ARG A 348 10.09 20.78 5.35
N ALA A 349 10.56 21.59 4.41
CA ALA A 349 11.94 22.10 4.44
C ALA A 349 12.24 22.90 5.73
N LEU A 350 11.32 23.75 6.18
CA LEU A 350 11.47 24.47 7.45
C LEU A 350 11.50 23.52 8.66
N LEU A 351 10.72 22.44 8.63
CA LEU A 351 10.74 21.40 9.65
C LEU A 351 12.08 20.66 9.67
N GLU A 352 12.64 20.31 8.51
CA GLU A 352 13.96 19.68 8.44
C GLU A 352 15.09 20.62 8.89
N VAL A 353 14.96 21.94 8.68
CA VAL A 353 15.87 22.93 9.32
C VAL A 353 15.80 22.84 10.84
N ALA A 354 14.59 22.78 11.41
CA ALA A 354 14.42 22.66 12.86
C ALA A 354 15.00 21.35 13.40
N ARG A 355 14.77 20.22 12.70
CA ARG A 355 15.31 18.90 13.04
C ARG A 355 16.84 18.94 13.13
N GLU A 356 17.50 19.48 12.12
CA GLU A 356 18.96 19.51 12.10
C GLU A 356 19.57 20.52 13.07
N ARG A 357 18.88 21.64 13.34
CA ARG A 357 19.29 22.57 14.40
C ARG A 357 19.22 21.93 15.78
N ALA A 358 18.13 21.22 16.08
CA ALA A 358 17.99 20.46 17.32
C ALA A 358 19.12 19.42 17.45
N ARG A 359 19.47 18.72 16.36
CA ARG A 359 20.60 17.77 16.32
C ARG A 359 21.96 18.42 16.59
N LEU A 360 22.13 19.69 16.25
CA LEU A 360 23.32 20.48 16.55
C LEU A 360 23.31 21.08 17.97
N GLY A 361 22.28 20.80 18.78
CA GLY A 361 22.17 21.28 20.17
C GLY A 361 21.51 22.64 20.31
N ASP A 362 20.88 23.19 19.26
CA ASP A 362 20.09 24.42 19.36
C ASP A 362 18.75 24.13 20.03
N ALA A 363 18.61 24.58 21.28
CA ALA A 363 17.56 24.16 22.21
C ALA A 363 16.16 24.69 21.87
N ASP A 364 16.02 25.74 21.06
CA ASP A 364 14.72 26.34 20.76
C ASP A 364 14.45 26.49 19.26
N GLN A 365 13.50 25.69 18.78
CA GLN A 365 12.98 25.77 17.41
C GLN A 365 11.54 26.31 17.35
N SER A 366 11.07 26.96 18.43
CA SER A 366 9.69 27.45 18.58
C SER A 366 9.28 28.45 17.50
N ASP A 367 10.20 29.27 17.00
CA ASP A 367 9.93 30.22 15.92
C ASP A 367 9.61 29.50 14.60
N LEU A 368 10.33 28.43 14.27
CA LEU A 368 10.04 27.63 13.08
C LEU A 368 8.71 26.89 13.23
N ARG A 369 8.45 26.31 14.41
CA ARG A 369 7.15 25.68 14.72
C ARG A 369 6.00 26.68 14.56
N ARG A 370 6.14 27.88 15.13
CA ARG A 370 5.13 28.94 15.06
C ARG A 370 4.89 29.40 13.63
N LYS A 371 5.96 29.55 12.85
CA LYS A 371 5.88 29.91 11.42
C LYS A 371 5.08 28.87 10.64
N ILE A 372 5.41 27.59 10.78
CA ILE A 372 4.66 26.50 10.11
C ILE A 372 3.21 26.48 10.60
N SER A 373 3.00 26.51 11.92
CA SER A 373 1.68 26.45 12.54
C SER A 373 0.74 27.59 12.11
N SER A 374 1.26 28.78 11.79
CA SER A 374 0.45 29.94 11.39
C SER A 374 -0.26 29.75 10.04
N GLU A 375 0.12 28.74 9.28
CA GLU A 375 -0.40 28.42 7.96
C GLU A 375 -1.26 27.14 7.94
N LEU A 376 -1.42 26.51 9.11
CA LEU A 376 -2.16 25.26 9.27
C LEU A 376 -3.57 25.51 9.83
N SER A 377 -4.49 24.58 9.59
CA SER A 377 -5.76 24.56 10.32
C SER A 377 -5.53 24.31 11.81
N THR A 378 -6.50 24.65 12.65
CA THR A 378 -6.43 24.39 14.11
C THR A 378 -6.12 22.93 14.42
N ARG A 379 -6.75 21.98 13.70
CA ARG A 379 -6.53 20.54 13.87
C ARG A 379 -5.08 20.16 13.57
N GLN A 380 -4.59 20.57 12.40
CA GLN A 380 -3.21 20.32 11.98
C GLN A 380 -2.18 20.98 12.90
N ALA A 381 -2.46 22.17 13.44
CA ALA A 381 -1.58 22.84 14.39
C ALA A 381 -1.45 22.06 15.72
N ILE A 382 -2.54 21.46 16.21
CA ILE A 382 -2.52 20.58 17.39
C ILE A 382 -1.67 19.34 17.11
N GLN A 383 -1.87 18.69 15.97
CA GLN A 383 -1.08 17.53 15.55
C GLN A 383 0.40 17.91 15.35
N LEU A 384 0.69 19.09 14.79
CA LEU A 384 2.04 19.60 14.62
C LEU A 384 2.73 19.71 15.97
N ALA A 385 2.08 20.31 16.97
CA ALA A 385 2.67 20.44 18.30
C ALA A 385 3.00 19.07 18.92
N ALA A 386 2.06 18.12 18.87
CA ALA A 386 2.25 16.78 19.41
C ALA A 386 3.41 16.02 18.73
N TYR A 387 3.45 16.04 17.39
CA TYR A 387 4.51 15.36 16.65
C TYR A 387 5.84 16.09 16.69
N TRP A 388 5.85 17.41 16.85
CA TRP A 388 7.08 18.19 17.02
C TRP A 388 7.83 17.77 18.28
N ASP A 389 7.12 17.65 19.40
CA ASP A 389 7.74 17.27 20.67
C ASP A 389 8.33 15.85 20.59
N ARG A 390 7.62 14.91 19.93
CA ARG A 390 8.08 13.53 19.73
C ARG A 390 9.26 13.42 18.77
N TYR A 391 9.16 14.01 17.57
CA TYR A 391 10.09 13.72 16.46
C TYR A 391 11.14 14.80 16.21
N ILE A 392 11.02 16.00 16.79
CA ILE A 392 11.96 17.11 16.60
C ILE A 392 12.69 17.41 17.91
N SER A 393 11.95 17.73 18.97
CA SER A 393 12.52 18.10 20.27
C SER A 393 13.07 16.90 21.06
N GLY A 394 12.53 15.70 20.83
CA GLY A 394 12.79 14.48 21.62
C GLY A 394 14.11 13.74 21.34
N SER A 395 14.98 14.22 20.45
CA SER A 395 16.25 13.54 20.10
C SER A 395 17.41 13.74 21.10
N GLY A 396 17.06 13.92 22.38
CA GLY A 396 17.97 14.06 23.51
C GLY A 396 18.13 12.83 24.42
N GLN A 397 17.64 11.64 24.03
CA GLN A 397 17.86 10.40 24.80
C GLN A 397 18.02 9.16 23.92
N THR A 398 19.26 8.85 23.52
CA THR A 398 19.83 7.49 23.53
C THR A 398 21.34 7.58 23.67
N GLY A 399 21.79 7.88 24.89
CA GLY A 399 23.00 7.28 25.42
C GLY A 399 22.59 5.92 26.00
N GLY A 400 23.16 4.84 25.46
CA GLY A 400 22.93 3.46 25.87
C GLY A 400 23.63 2.50 24.93
#